data_AF-A0A7V5YHV2-F1
#
_entry.id   AF-A0A7V5YHV2-F1
#
_cell.length_a   1.000
_cell.length_b   1.000
_cell.length_c   1.000
_cell.angle_alpha   90.00
_cell.angle_beta   90.00
_cell.angle_gamma   90.00
#
_symmetry.space_group_name_H-M   'P 1'
#
loop_
_entity.id
_entity.type
_entity.pdbx_description
1 polymer ?
#
loop_
_entity_poly.entity_id
_entity_poly.type
_entity_poly.pdbx_seq_one_letter_code
_entity_poly.pdbx_strand_id
1 'polypeptide(L)'
;MNRLRLIALTVLLLAVIGVGGCFLFPNHPPVASFTVEYNTNTQDPMVVVLDASTSSDPDGDEIVSYMWIFGDDVTILTPLESTKTVTVPVLTVKYPVQDTYTVKLTVVDSRGGISDQIKADLPVPAPQE
;
A
#
# COMPACT_ATOMS: atom_id res chain seq x y z
N MET A 1 49.90 -16.64 -50.55
CA MET A 1 48.66 -15.85 -50.37
C MET A 1 48.46 -15.68 -48.88
N ASN A 2 48.35 -14.42 -48.44
CA ASN A 2 48.36 -13.96 -47.04
C ASN A 2 47.21 -14.50 -46.19
N ARG A 3 47.29 -14.14 -44.88
CA ARG A 3 46.26 -14.03 -43.82
C ARG A 3 46.41 -15.16 -42.79
N LEU A 4 46.52 -14.96 -41.48
CA LEU A 4 46.62 -13.80 -40.60
C LEU A 4 46.97 -14.41 -39.22
N ARG A 5 47.85 -13.80 -38.43
CA ARG A 5 48.12 -14.24 -37.04
C ARG A 5 46.87 -14.00 -36.19
N LEU A 6 46.38 -15.01 -35.47
CA LEU A 6 45.30 -14.85 -34.50
C LEU A 6 45.79 -15.09 -33.07
N ILE A 7 45.21 -14.29 -32.19
CA ILE A 7 45.71 -13.83 -30.89
C ILE A 7 45.36 -14.83 -29.77
N ALA A 8 46.13 -14.75 -28.70
CA ALA A 8 46.17 -15.62 -27.53
C ALA A 8 44.85 -15.74 -26.73
N LEU A 9 44.64 -16.97 -26.23
CA LEU A 9 44.30 -17.34 -24.85
C LEU A 9 43.31 -16.46 -24.06
N THR A 10 42.10 -16.95 -23.85
CA THR A 10 41.42 -16.88 -22.53
C THR A 10 40.43 -18.05 -22.40
N VAL A 11 40.73 -18.96 -21.48
CA VAL A 11 39.73 -19.82 -20.84
C VAL A 11 39.26 -19.05 -19.60
N LEU A 12 37.99 -18.68 -19.55
CA LEU A 12 37.29 -18.50 -18.28
C LEU A 12 35.89 -19.08 -18.41
N LEU A 13 35.74 -20.27 -17.86
CA LEU A 13 34.46 -20.85 -17.48
C LEU A 13 33.89 -20.00 -16.35
N LEU A 14 32.88 -19.17 -16.64
CA LEU A 14 31.91 -18.75 -15.64
C LEU A 14 30.53 -18.94 -16.23
N ALA A 15 29.90 -20.04 -15.83
CA ALA A 15 28.46 -20.17 -15.88
C ALA A 15 27.89 -19.06 -14.99
N VAL A 16 27.31 -18.02 -15.61
CA VAL A 16 26.30 -17.22 -14.91
C VAL A 16 24.97 -17.74 -15.39
N ILE A 17 24.51 -18.79 -14.70
CA ILE A 17 23.08 -19.09 -14.63
C ILE A 17 22.46 -17.92 -13.87
N GLY A 18 22.14 -16.85 -14.60
CA GLY A 18 21.39 -15.70 -14.11
C GLY A 18 19.90 -15.90 -14.29
N VAL A 19 19.41 -17.14 -14.10
CA VAL A 19 17.98 -17.45 -14.10
C VAL A 19 17.73 -18.17 -12.78
N GLY A 20 17.41 -17.44 -11.73
CA GLY A 20 17.20 -18.06 -10.42
C GLY A 20 17.02 -17.15 -9.22
N GLY A 21 16.95 -15.83 -9.38
CA GLY A 21 16.70 -14.92 -8.25
C GLY A 21 15.21 -14.69 -7.93
N CYS A 22 14.31 -14.86 -8.91
CA CYS A 22 12.94 -14.37 -8.78
C CYS A 22 11.90 -15.42 -8.33
N PHE A 23 12.29 -16.68 -8.09
CA PHE A 23 11.34 -17.78 -7.80
C PHE A 23 11.74 -18.68 -6.63
N LEU A 24 12.77 -18.35 -5.85
CA LEU A 24 13.23 -19.24 -4.77
C LEU A 24 12.61 -18.95 -3.40
N PHE A 25 11.86 -17.86 -3.25
CA PHE A 25 11.10 -17.54 -2.04
C PHE A 25 9.62 -17.39 -2.39
N PRO A 26 8.72 -18.22 -1.81
CA PRO A 26 7.29 -17.99 -1.89
C PRO A 26 6.94 -16.56 -1.46
N ASN A 27 5.99 -15.92 -2.14
CA ASN A 27 5.49 -14.62 -1.69
C ASN A 27 4.59 -14.83 -0.47
N HIS A 28 4.94 -14.24 0.66
CA HIS A 28 4.05 -14.13 1.81
C HIS A 28 3.07 -12.96 1.58
N PRO A 29 1.86 -13.02 2.14
CA PRO A 29 0.94 -11.89 2.05
C PRO A 29 1.44 -10.72 2.90
N PRO A 30 1.19 -9.47 2.47
CA PRO A 30 1.51 -8.30 3.26
C PRO A 30 0.59 -8.19 4.50
N VAL A 31 1.02 -7.40 5.46
CA VAL A 31 0.26 -7.06 6.67
C VAL A 31 -0.27 -5.62 6.54
N ALA A 32 -1.59 -5.49 6.47
CA ALA A 32 -2.26 -4.19 6.49
C ALA A 32 -2.21 -3.57 7.89
N SER A 33 -1.93 -2.27 7.96
CA SER A 33 -1.98 -1.48 9.18
C SER A 33 -2.27 -0.02 8.82
N PHE A 34 -2.99 0.69 9.69
CA PHE A 34 -3.17 2.13 9.55
C PHE A 34 -3.34 2.82 10.89
N THR A 35 -3.05 4.12 10.91
CA THR A 35 -3.32 5.03 12.03
C THR A 35 -4.47 5.98 11.69
N VAL A 36 -5.07 6.55 12.72
CA VAL A 36 -6.21 7.46 12.63
C VAL A 36 -5.84 8.74 13.35
N GLU A 37 -5.93 9.87 12.66
CA GLU A 37 -5.76 11.19 13.24
C GLU A 37 -7.05 11.98 13.08
N TYR A 38 -7.62 12.40 14.21
CA TYR A 38 -8.82 13.22 14.26
C TYR A 38 -8.46 14.70 14.15
N ASN A 39 -9.26 15.47 13.41
CA ASN A 39 -9.06 16.91 13.35
C ASN A 39 -9.19 17.53 14.75
N THR A 40 -8.18 18.32 15.13
CA THR A 40 -8.15 19.04 16.42
C THR A 40 -8.97 20.33 16.38
N ASN A 41 -9.34 20.82 15.18
CA ASN A 41 -10.27 21.92 15.05
C ASN A 41 -11.69 21.46 15.38
N THR A 42 -12.19 21.89 16.53
CA THR A 42 -13.53 21.55 17.05
C THR A 42 -14.68 22.08 16.19
N GLN A 43 -14.41 22.99 15.25
CA GLN A 43 -15.39 23.48 14.26
C GLN A 43 -15.52 22.58 13.03
N ASP A 44 -14.57 21.67 12.77
CA ASP A 44 -14.64 20.68 11.69
C ASP A 44 -14.10 19.29 12.14
N PRO A 45 -14.61 18.73 13.24
CA PRO A 45 -14.11 17.48 13.82
C PRO A 45 -14.42 16.25 12.95
N MET A 46 -15.23 16.44 11.91
CA MET A 46 -15.68 15.42 10.99
C MET A 46 -14.65 15.07 9.92
N VAL A 47 -13.52 15.79 9.87
CA VAL A 47 -12.37 15.48 9.03
C VAL A 47 -11.44 14.54 9.79
N VAL A 48 -11.12 13.41 9.17
CA VAL A 48 -10.22 12.40 9.73
C VAL A 48 -9.17 12.05 8.69
N VAL A 49 -7.93 11.94 9.13
CA VAL A 49 -6.81 11.44 8.33
C VAL A 49 -6.58 9.98 8.67
N LEU A 50 -6.52 9.14 7.65
CA LEU A 50 -6.18 7.72 7.74
C LEU A 50 -4.85 7.51 7.04
N ASP A 51 -3.87 6.94 7.75
CA ASP A 51 -2.52 6.73 7.21
C ASP A 51 -2.14 5.25 7.29
N ALA A 52 -2.12 4.59 6.12
CA ALA A 52 -1.76 3.19 5.97
C ALA A 52 -0.25 2.94 5.73
N SER A 53 0.61 3.95 5.86
CA SER A 53 2.06 3.85 5.61
C SER A 53 2.79 2.87 6.53
N THR A 54 2.14 2.44 7.61
CA THR A 54 2.64 1.41 8.53
C THR A 54 2.38 -0.03 8.04
N SER A 55 1.67 -0.20 6.92
CA SER A 55 1.54 -1.50 6.25
C SER A 55 2.90 -1.99 5.75
N SER A 56 3.14 -3.30 5.82
CA SER A 56 4.44 -3.87 5.45
C SER A 56 4.32 -5.29 4.94
N ASP A 57 5.26 -5.69 4.11
CA ASP A 57 5.40 -7.07 3.66
C ASP A 57 6.56 -7.76 4.40
N PRO A 58 6.39 -8.99 4.94
CA PRO A 58 7.44 -9.70 5.66
C PRO A 58 8.63 -10.12 4.78
N ASP A 59 8.45 -10.21 3.46
CA ASP A 59 9.51 -10.43 2.49
C ASP A 59 10.21 -9.12 2.07
N GLY A 60 9.69 -7.97 2.49
CA GLY A 60 10.24 -6.64 2.20
C GLY A 60 9.77 -6.04 0.86
N ASP A 61 8.74 -6.61 0.24
CA ASP A 61 8.12 -6.05 -0.95
C ASP A 61 7.40 -4.73 -0.66
N GLU A 62 7.43 -3.82 -1.65
CA GLU A 62 6.72 -2.55 -1.57
C GLU A 62 5.20 -2.76 -1.61
N ILE A 63 4.45 -2.01 -0.79
CA ILE A 63 2.99 -1.95 -0.87
C ILE A 63 2.59 -0.97 -1.96
N VAL A 64 1.96 -1.48 -3.03
CA VAL A 64 1.67 -0.71 -4.24
C VAL A 64 0.19 -0.32 -4.37
N SER A 65 -0.69 -0.85 -3.52
CA SER A 65 -2.12 -0.57 -3.56
C SER A 65 -2.79 -0.69 -2.20
N TYR A 66 -3.69 0.25 -1.91
CA TYR A 66 -4.49 0.35 -0.69
C TYR A 66 -5.97 0.36 -1.06
N MET A 67 -6.68 -0.70 -0.72
CA MET A 67 -8.11 -0.84 -0.98
C MET A 67 -8.89 -0.53 0.30
N TRP A 68 -9.56 0.63 0.31
CA TRP A 68 -10.33 1.10 1.44
C TRP A 68 -11.83 0.86 1.24
N ILE A 69 -12.48 0.21 2.19
CA ILE A 69 -13.94 0.06 2.18
C ILE A 69 -14.51 0.83 3.36
N PHE A 70 -15.10 1.97 3.03
CA PHE A 70 -15.95 2.75 3.92
C PHE A 70 -17.40 2.26 3.85
N GLY A 71 -18.16 2.49 4.92
CA GLY A 71 -19.62 2.45 4.89
C GLY A 71 -20.21 3.51 3.94
N ASP A 72 -21.55 3.57 3.89
CA ASP A 72 -22.25 4.55 3.09
C ASP A 72 -22.06 5.98 3.66
N ASP A 73 -22.25 6.99 2.81
CA ASP A 73 -22.27 8.43 3.15
C ASP A 73 -20.95 9.15 3.51
N VAL A 74 -19.78 8.57 3.24
CA VAL A 74 -18.50 9.30 3.43
C VAL A 74 -18.04 10.05 2.17
N THR A 75 -17.40 11.21 2.36
CA THR A 75 -16.75 11.94 1.27
C THR A 75 -15.23 11.83 1.40
N ILE A 76 -14.57 11.23 0.41
CA ILE A 76 -13.11 11.21 0.37
C ILE A 76 -12.62 12.56 -0.20
N LEU A 77 -11.84 13.30 0.58
CA LEU A 77 -11.29 14.60 0.21
C LEU A 77 -9.94 14.48 -0.51
N THR A 78 -9.22 13.37 -0.32
CA THR A 78 -8.03 13.08 -1.14
C THR A 78 -8.46 12.90 -2.60
N PRO A 79 -7.75 13.49 -3.57
CA PRO A 79 -8.03 13.29 -4.99
C PRO A 79 -7.79 11.83 -5.36
N LEU A 80 -8.86 11.08 -5.56
CA LEU A 80 -8.81 9.69 -6.02
C LEU A 80 -9.59 9.56 -7.31
N GLU A 81 -9.09 8.70 -8.20
CA GLU A 81 -9.94 8.13 -9.24
C GLU A 81 -11.16 7.49 -8.59
N SER A 82 -12.32 7.56 -9.23
CA SER A 82 -13.66 7.15 -8.72
C SER A 82 -13.78 5.73 -8.11
N THR A 83 -12.71 4.95 -8.08
CA THR A 83 -12.59 3.64 -7.46
C THR A 83 -11.93 3.75 -6.07
N LYS A 84 -12.48 3.06 -5.06
CA LYS A 84 -11.99 2.90 -3.67
C LYS A 84 -10.55 2.32 -3.52
N THR A 85 -9.80 2.18 -4.61
CA THR A 85 -8.42 1.73 -4.67
C THR A 85 -7.49 2.91 -4.83
N VAL A 86 -6.47 2.98 -3.99
CA VAL A 86 -5.60 4.15 -3.84
C VAL A 86 -4.15 3.71 -3.91
N THR A 87 -3.31 4.52 -4.58
CA THR A 87 -1.85 4.28 -4.65
C THR A 87 -1.07 5.05 -3.58
N VAL A 88 -1.68 6.09 -3.00
CA VAL A 88 -1.13 6.82 -1.85
C VAL A 88 -1.60 6.22 -0.52
N PRO A 89 -0.75 6.11 0.52
CA PRO A 89 -1.12 5.50 1.80
C PRO A 89 -2.03 6.38 2.67
N VAL A 90 -2.09 7.69 2.39
CA VAL A 90 -2.78 8.69 3.23
C VAL A 90 -4.07 9.17 2.60
N LEU A 91 -5.17 9.07 3.35
CA LEU A 91 -6.49 9.57 2.98
C LEU A 91 -7.00 10.61 3.97
N THR A 92 -7.52 11.72 3.44
CA THR A 92 -8.35 12.66 4.19
C THR A 92 -9.80 12.39 3.85
N VAL A 93 -10.62 12.11 4.86
CA VAL A 93 -12.03 11.75 4.72
C VAL A 93 -12.88 12.70 5.55
N LYS A 94 -14.00 13.16 4.98
CA LYS A 94 -15.02 13.93 5.68
C LYS A 94 -16.28 13.08 5.89
N TYR A 95 -16.67 12.96 7.15
CA TYR A 95 -17.89 12.28 7.57
C TYR A 95 -19.07 13.25 7.66
N PRO A 96 -20.31 12.80 7.42
CA PRO A 96 -21.47 13.69 7.31
C PRO A 96 -22.08 14.06 8.66
N VAL A 97 -21.97 13.20 9.67
CA VAL A 97 -22.54 13.39 11.02
C VAL A 97 -21.65 12.73 12.08
N GLN A 98 -21.94 13.01 13.36
CA GLN A 98 -21.37 12.29 14.48
C GLN A 98 -21.90 10.86 14.52
N ASP A 99 -21.04 9.87 14.33
CA ASP A 99 -21.36 8.45 14.48
C ASP A 99 -20.07 7.62 14.62
N THR A 100 -20.21 6.30 14.80
CA THR A 100 -19.13 5.33 14.67
C THR A 100 -19.15 4.71 13.28
N TYR A 101 -18.07 4.95 12.52
CA TYR A 101 -17.94 4.44 11.16
C TYR A 101 -17.01 3.24 11.10
N THR A 102 -17.48 2.13 10.51
CA THR A 102 -16.60 1.01 10.18
C THR A 102 -15.77 1.32 8.94
N VAL A 103 -14.46 1.22 9.06
CA VAL A 103 -13.51 1.32 7.96
C VAL A 103 -12.74 0.00 7.84
N LYS A 104 -12.55 -0.44 6.60
CA LYS A 104 -11.79 -1.65 6.29
C LYS A 104 -10.66 -1.33 5.32
N LEU A 105 -9.56 -2.05 5.48
CA LEU A 105 -8.38 -1.93 4.62
C LEU A 105 -7.90 -3.32 4.19
N THR A 106 -7.55 -3.42 2.91
CA THR A 106 -6.74 -4.50 2.34
C THR A 106 -5.61 -3.85 1.55
N VAL A 107 -4.39 -4.39 1.64
CA VAL A 107 -3.23 -3.89 0.88
C VAL A 107 -2.69 -4.95 -0.07
N VAL A 108 -2.03 -4.51 -1.14
CA VAL A 108 -1.40 -5.38 -2.14
C VAL A 108 0.07 -5.00 -2.30
N ASP A 109 0.94 -6.00 -2.27
CA ASP A 109 2.38 -5.84 -2.49
C ASP A 109 2.73 -5.81 -4.01
N SER A 110 3.98 -5.47 -4.32
CA SER A 110 4.49 -5.38 -5.70
C SER A 110 4.60 -6.73 -6.45
N ARG A 111 4.55 -7.86 -5.73
CA ARG A 111 4.50 -9.23 -6.28
C ARG A 111 3.06 -9.76 -6.38
N GLY A 112 2.07 -8.97 -6.00
CA GLY A 112 0.65 -9.28 -6.08
C GLY A 112 0.08 -10.06 -4.89
N GLY A 113 0.80 -10.18 -3.78
CA GLY A 113 0.25 -10.71 -2.53
C GLY A 113 -0.78 -9.75 -1.94
N ILE A 114 -1.81 -10.32 -1.32
CA ILE A 114 -2.97 -9.58 -0.81
C ILE A 114 -3.06 -9.85 0.69
N SER A 115 -3.15 -8.79 1.49
CA SER A 115 -3.31 -8.93 2.94
C SER A 115 -4.67 -9.51 3.31
N ASP A 116 -4.77 -10.02 4.55
CA ASP A 116 -6.07 -10.12 5.20
C ASP A 116 -6.72 -8.73 5.31
N GLN A 117 -8.05 -8.69 5.33
CA GLN A 117 -8.79 -7.47 5.57
C GLN A 117 -8.79 -7.13 7.06
N ILE A 118 -8.33 -5.93 7.39
CA ILE A 118 -8.46 -5.38 8.74
C ILE A 118 -9.69 -4.46 8.82
N LYS A 119 -10.24 -4.33 10.03
CA LYS A 119 -11.40 -3.49 10.34
C LYS A 119 -11.07 -2.59 11.53
N ALA A 120 -11.44 -1.31 11.46
CA ALA A 120 -11.53 -0.43 12.63
C ALA A 120 -12.89 0.24 12.71
N ASP A 121 -13.35 0.50 13.94
CA ASP A 121 -14.54 1.29 14.22
C ASP A 121 -14.08 2.69 14.69
N LEU A 122 -14.43 3.71 13.92
CA LEU A 122 -13.94 5.08 14.09
C LEU A 122 -15.02 5.96 14.72
N PRO A 123 -14.92 6.33 16.01
CA PRO A 123 -15.81 7.31 16.61
C PRO A 123 -15.51 8.71 16.06
N VAL A 124 -16.46 9.31 15.32
CA VAL A 124 -16.36 10.69 14.82
C VAL A 124 -17.17 11.60 15.75
N PRO A 125 -16.59 12.63 16.40
CA PRO A 125 -17.30 13.49 17.33
C PRO A 125 -18.12 14.60 16.64
N ALA A 126 -19.13 15.14 17.34
CA ALA A 126 -19.88 16.29 16.88
C ALA A 126 -19.05 17.58 16.92
N PRO A 127 -19.35 18.55 16.03
CA PRO A 127 -18.88 19.94 16.18
C PRO A 127 -19.21 20.48 17.58
N GLN A 128 -18.24 21.13 18.22
CA GLN A 128 -18.51 21.86 19.45
C GLN A 128 -19.04 23.25 19.09
N GLU A 129 -20.14 23.66 19.74
CA GLU A 129 -20.73 25.01 19.62
C GLU A 129 -19.79 26.12 20.11
#